data_AF-A0A445EZD1-F1
#
_entry.id   AF-A0A445EZD1-F1
#
_cell.length_a   1.000
_cell.length_b   1.000
_cell.length_c   1.000
_cell.angle_alpha   90.00
_cell.angle_beta   90.00
_cell.angle_gamma   90.00
#
_symmetry.space_group_name_H-M   'P 1'
#
loop_
_entity.id
_entity.type
_entity.pdbx_description
1 polymer ?
#
loop_
_entity_poly.entity_id
_entity_poly.type
_entity_poly.pdbx_seq_one_letter_code
_entity_poly.pdbx_strand_id
1 'polypeptide(L)'
;MRDLAINIFVLIGKALGIELKDIKESLGEGGQSIRFNYYPPCPQPENVLGLNAHTDGSALTILLQGNEVEGLQVKKDGTWIPVKPLPNAFIVSLGDVLEVMTNGIYRSTMHRAVVNSQKERLSIATFYGPGWSGNIGPAPILVTPERPALFKTIGVEDFYKGYLSPQHLGKPKSYINDVLRIQNGHVKG
;
A
#
# COMPACT_ATOMS: atom_id res chain seq x y z
N MET A 1 -5.10 2.67 -16.84
CA MET A 1 -4.82 2.51 -15.40
C MET A 1 -4.93 3.81 -14.62
N ARG A 2 -4.36 4.93 -15.10
CA ARG A 2 -4.37 6.22 -14.38
C ARG A 2 -5.79 6.71 -14.06
N ASP A 3 -6.68 6.69 -15.05
CA ASP A 3 -8.06 7.14 -14.87
C ASP A 3 -8.82 6.29 -13.85
N LEU A 4 -8.59 4.97 -13.84
CA LEU A 4 -9.16 4.07 -12.85
C LEU A 4 -8.69 4.41 -11.44
N ALA A 5 -7.38 4.66 -11.25
CA ALA A 5 -6.84 5.07 -9.96
C ALA A 5 -7.43 6.40 -9.49
N ILE A 6 -7.50 7.40 -10.38
CA ILE A 6 -8.13 8.70 -10.08
C ILE A 6 -9.59 8.50 -9.65
N ASN A 7 -10.36 7.69 -10.38
CA ASN A 7 -11.75 7.41 -10.03
C ASN A 7 -11.89 6.73 -8.66
N ILE A 8 -11.01 5.79 -8.33
CA ILE A 8 -10.99 5.15 -7.00
C ILE A 8 -10.67 6.18 -5.92
N PHE A 9 -9.68 7.06 -6.13
CA PHE A 9 -9.37 8.13 -5.18
C PHE A 9 -10.55 9.09 -4.99
N VAL A 10 -11.25 9.47 -6.06
CA VAL A 10 -12.47 10.30 -5.96
C VAL A 10 -13.54 9.62 -5.09
N LEU A 11 -13.78 8.32 -5.30
CA LEU A 11 -14.76 7.58 -4.51
C LEU A 11 -14.35 7.49 -3.03
N ILE A 12 -13.07 7.27 -2.76
CA ILE A 12 -12.52 7.26 -1.40
C ILE A 12 -12.70 8.62 -0.71
N GLY A 13 -12.36 9.72 -1.37
CA GLY A 13 -12.55 11.04 -0.76
C GLY A 13 -14.00 11.40 -0.55
N LYS A 14 -14.90 11.09 -1.49
CA LYS A 14 -16.34 11.26 -1.30
C LYS A 14 -16.85 10.50 -0.07
N ALA A 15 -16.40 9.26 0.12
CA ALA A 15 -16.77 8.46 1.29
C ALA A 15 -16.24 9.04 2.62
N LEU A 16 -15.16 9.81 2.57
CA LEU A 16 -14.51 10.42 3.73
C LEU A 16 -14.83 11.91 3.91
N GLY A 17 -15.67 12.51 3.05
CA GLY A 17 -15.95 13.94 3.08
C GLY A 17 -14.76 14.83 2.68
N ILE A 18 -13.81 14.28 1.93
CA ILE A 18 -12.68 15.04 1.37
C ILE A 18 -13.09 15.57 -0.01
N GLU A 19 -12.93 16.87 -0.24
CA GLU A 19 -13.22 17.48 -1.52
C GLU A 19 -12.28 16.94 -2.62
N LEU A 20 -12.79 16.82 -3.84
CA LEU A 20 -12.01 16.30 -4.98
C LEU A 20 -10.74 17.12 -5.23
N LYS A 21 -10.81 18.44 -5.01
CA LYS A 21 -9.66 19.33 -5.14
C LYS A 21 -8.54 18.94 -4.17
N ASP A 22 -8.87 18.61 -2.92
CA ASP A 22 -7.89 18.31 -1.87
C ASP A 22 -7.18 16.98 -2.16
N ILE A 23 -7.92 16.01 -2.73
CA ILE A 23 -7.35 14.72 -3.18
C ILE A 23 -6.36 14.96 -4.33
N LYS A 24 -6.74 15.78 -5.31
CA LYS A 24 -5.89 16.09 -6.47
C LYS A 24 -4.65 16.87 -6.05
N GLU A 25 -4.79 17.84 -5.15
CA GLU A 25 -3.68 18.62 -4.60
C GLU A 25 -2.73 17.72 -3.79
N SER A 26 -3.26 16.81 -2.97
CA SER A 26 -2.46 15.87 -2.18
C SER A 26 -1.69 14.86 -3.04
N LEU A 27 -2.29 14.41 -4.15
CA LEU A 27 -1.62 13.51 -5.10
C LEU A 27 -0.65 14.26 -6.04
N GLY A 28 -0.83 15.57 -6.22
CA GLY A 28 -0.04 16.40 -7.15
C GLY A 28 -0.09 15.88 -8.59
N GLU A 29 1.01 16.04 -9.34
CA GLU A 29 1.16 15.44 -10.69
C GLU A 29 1.17 13.90 -10.68
N GLY A 30 1.11 13.26 -9.51
CA GLY A 30 0.88 11.83 -9.32
C GLY A 30 2.00 10.95 -9.87
N GLY A 31 2.80 10.36 -8.99
CA GLY A 31 3.77 9.34 -9.39
C GLY A 31 3.07 8.07 -9.84
N GLN A 32 3.47 7.54 -11.00
CA GLN A 32 3.08 6.21 -11.46
C GLN A 32 4.33 5.36 -11.70
N SER A 33 4.34 4.13 -11.17
CA SER A 33 5.32 3.12 -11.52
C SER A 33 4.65 1.78 -11.82
N ILE A 34 5.30 0.97 -12.65
CA ILE A 34 4.80 -0.35 -13.04
C ILE A 34 5.88 -1.38 -12.74
N ARG A 35 5.49 -2.47 -12.10
CA ARG A 35 6.35 -3.62 -11.83
C ARG A 35 5.79 -4.87 -12.50
N PHE A 36 6.59 -5.46 -13.38
CA PHE A 36 6.34 -6.76 -13.95
C PHE A 36 6.99 -7.82 -13.06
N ASN A 37 6.22 -8.79 -12.61
CA ASN A 37 6.71 -9.88 -11.77
C ASN A 37 6.57 -11.21 -12.50
N TYR A 38 7.68 -11.93 -12.59
CA TYR A 38 7.76 -13.30 -13.05
C TYR A 38 8.22 -14.17 -11.86
N TYR A 39 7.37 -15.10 -11.42
CA TYR A 39 7.68 -16.02 -10.35
C TYR A 39 7.84 -17.42 -10.94
N PRO A 40 9.07 -17.94 -11.13
CA PRO A 40 9.29 -19.27 -11.70
C PRO A 40 8.79 -20.39 -10.77
N PRO A 41 8.58 -21.60 -11.31
CA PRO A 41 8.46 -22.80 -10.50
C PRO A 41 9.67 -22.95 -9.58
N CYS A 42 9.44 -23.26 -8.30
CA CYS A 42 10.47 -23.45 -7.29
C CYS A 42 10.40 -24.89 -6.75
N PRO A 43 11.48 -25.67 -6.78
CA PRO A 43 11.48 -27.05 -6.27
C PRO A 43 11.21 -27.17 -4.77
N GLN A 44 11.46 -26.11 -4.01
CA GLN A 44 11.31 -26.08 -2.54
C GLN A 44 10.47 -24.85 -2.12
N PRO A 45 9.20 -24.78 -2.54
CA PRO A 45 8.37 -23.59 -2.37
C PRO A 45 8.04 -23.27 -0.89
N GLU A 46 8.21 -24.23 0.01
CA GLU A 46 8.05 -24.06 1.45
C GLU A 46 9.21 -23.27 2.10
N ASN A 47 10.37 -23.21 1.45
CA ASN A 47 11.57 -22.59 1.99
C ASN A 47 11.80 -21.15 1.52
N VAL A 48 11.06 -20.69 0.51
CA VAL A 48 11.25 -19.36 -0.10
C VAL A 48 9.93 -18.65 -0.38
N LEU A 49 9.98 -17.33 -0.43
CA LEU A 49 8.89 -16.49 -0.93
C LEU A 49 9.27 -15.94 -2.30
N GLY A 50 8.28 -15.81 -3.20
CA GLY A 50 8.46 -15.08 -4.44
C GLY A 50 8.60 -13.58 -4.20
N LEU A 51 7.87 -13.06 -3.22
CA LEU A 51 8.00 -11.70 -2.72
C LEU A 51 7.77 -11.70 -1.21
N ASN A 52 8.73 -11.17 -0.45
CA ASN A 52 8.65 -11.07 1.00
C ASN A 52 7.41 -10.29 1.46
N ALA A 53 6.97 -10.57 2.69
CA ALA A 53 5.87 -9.84 3.30
C ALA A 53 6.22 -8.35 3.45
N HIS A 54 5.34 -7.48 2.98
CA HIS A 54 5.50 -6.02 3.02
C HIS A 54 4.13 -5.33 2.94
N THR A 55 4.11 -4.02 3.21
CA THR A 55 3.04 -3.11 2.80
C THR A 55 3.51 -2.28 1.61
N ASP A 56 2.59 -1.80 0.77
CA ASP A 56 2.95 -0.97 -0.38
C ASP A 56 3.22 0.46 0.06
N GLY A 57 4.38 1.03 -0.32
CA GLY A 57 4.70 2.44 -0.10
C GLY A 57 3.94 3.41 -1.01
N SER A 58 3.03 2.91 -1.85
CA SER A 58 2.16 3.73 -2.72
C SER A 58 0.94 4.24 -1.94
N ALA A 59 0.09 5.02 -2.58
CA ALA A 59 -1.27 5.30 -2.09
C ALA A 59 -2.25 4.22 -2.55
N LEU A 60 -2.15 3.80 -3.81
CA LEU A 60 -3.01 2.79 -4.41
C LEU A 60 -2.18 1.86 -5.30
N THR A 61 -2.42 0.56 -5.20
CA THR A 61 -1.87 -0.44 -6.12
C THR A 61 -3.01 -1.11 -6.87
N ILE A 62 -2.90 -1.16 -8.19
CA ILE A 62 -3.81 -1.91 -9.05
C ILE A 62 -3.01 -3.02 -9.72
N LEU A 63 -3.35 -4.27 -9.39
CA LEU A 63 -2.64 -5.45 -9.83
C LEU A 63 -3.49 -6.24 -10.82
N LEU A 64 -2.91 -6.49 -11.99
CA LEU A 64 -3.40 -7.46 -12.97
C LEU A 64 -2.66 -8.78 -12.76
N GLN A 65 -3.41 -9.87 -12.57
CA GLN A 65 -2.80 -11.19 -12.62
C GLN A 65 -2.76 -11.69 -14.07
N GLY A 66 -1.58 -12.13 -14.53
CA GLY A 66 -1.33 -12.46 -15.93
C GLY A 66 -1.71 -13.89 -16.32
N ASN A 67 -1.92 -14.78 -15.36
CA ASN A 67 -2.36 -16.15 -15.57
C ASN A 67 -3.19 -16.65 -14.37
N GLU A 68 -3.74 -17.86 -14.42
CA GLU A 68 -4.62 -18.39 -13.37
C GLU A 68 -3.88 -18.92 -12.12
N VAL A 69 -2.55 -18.75 -12.05
CA VAL A 69 -1.73 -19.32 -10.97
C VAL A 69 -1.86 -18.48 -9.70
N GLU A 70 -2.40 -19.07 -8.64
CA GLU A 70 -2.48 -18.43 -7.32
C GLU A 70 -1.09 -18.16 -6.73
N GLY A 71 -1.01 -17.19 -5.82
CA GLY A 71 0.26 -16.91 -5.12
C GLY A 71 0.26 -15.63 -4.28
N LEU A 72 -0.62 -14.68 -4.57
CA LEU A 72 -0.80 -13.52 -3.70
C LEU A 72 -1.51 -13.92 -2.40
N GLN A 73 -0.97 -13.50 -1.26
CA GLN A 73 -1.59 -13.68 0.05
C GLN A 73 -1.62 -12.34 0.79
N VAL A 74 -2.73 -12.06 1.45
CA VAL A 74 -2.90 -10.88 2.33
C VAL A 74 -3.00 -11.33 3.78
N LYS A 75 -2.49 -10.52 4.71
CA LYS A 75 -2.54 -10.82 6.14
C LYS A 75 -3.76 -10.16 6.76
N LYS A 76 -4.64 -10.95 7.36
CA LYS A 76 -5.83 -10.49 8.08
C LYS A 76 -5.93 -11.24 9.41
N ASP A 77 -6.08 -10.50 10.51
CA ASP A 77 -6.24 -11.05 11.87
C ASP A 77 -5.15 -12.08 12.25
N GLY A 78 -3.91 -11.82 11.80
CA GLY A 78 -2.75 -12.69 12.03
C GLY A 78 -2.60 -13.85 11.03
N THR A 79 -3.61 -14.12 10.21
CA THR A 79 -3.65 -15.23 9.24
C THR A 79 -3.36 -14.76 7.82
N TRP A 80 -2.64 -15.57 7.05
CA TRP A 80 -2.43 -15.37 5.62
C TRP A 80 -3.61 -15.94 4.84
N ILE A 81 -4.28 -15.08 4.07
CA ILE A 81 -5.45 -15.43 3.24
C ILE A 81 -5.04 -15.36 1.78
N PRO A 82 -5.25 -16.44 0.98
CA PRO A 82 -4.97 -16.42 -0.45
C PRO A 82 -5.97 -15.50 -1.17
N VAL A 83 -5.46 -14.72 -2.13
CA VAL A 83 -6.30 -13.92 -3.02
C VAL A 83 -6.55 -14.72 -4.29
N LYS A 84 -7.81 -15.09 -4.50
CA LYS A 84 -8.21 -15.85 -5.69
C LYS A 84 -8.27 -14.95 -6.91
N PRO A 85 -7.60 -15.29 -8.02
CA PRO A 85 -7.70 -14.55 -9.27
C PRO A 85 -9.11 -14.70 -9.83
N LEU A 86 -9.71 -13.59 -10.24
CA LEU A 86 -11.00 -13.60 -10.93
C LEU A 86 -10.79 -13.21 -12.41
N PRO A 87 -11.46 -13.88 -13.35
CA PRO A 87 -11.43 -13.47 -14.76
C PRO A 87 -11.88 -12.01 -14.91
N ASN A 88 -11.19 -11.26 -15.76
CA ASN A 88 -11.50 -9.85 -16.08
C ASN A 88 -11.52 -8.90 -14.87
N ALA A 89 -10.79 -9.23 -13.80
CA ALA A 89 -10.73 -8.40 -12.60
C ALA A 89 -9.32 -7.86 -12.33
N PHE A 90 -9.28 -6.69 -11.71
CA PHE A 90 -8.10 -6.18 -11.04
C PHE A 90 -8.19 -6.42 -9.54
N ILE A 91 -7.04 -6.66 -8.92
CA ILE A 91 -6.91 -6.61 -7.46
C ILE A 91 -6.46 -5.20 -7.09
N VAL A 92 -7.21 -4.55 -6.19
CA VAL A 92 -6.89 -3.21 -5.71
C VAL A 92 -6.46 -3.29 -4.25
N SER A 93 -5.31 -2.71 -3.94
CA SER A 93 -4.76 -2.60 -2.58
C SER A 93 -4.51 -1.14 -2.22
N LEU A 94 -4.76 -0.79 -0.96
CA LEU A 94 -4.47 0.52 -0.39
C LEU A 94 -3.09 0.48 0.25
N GLY A 95 -2.27 1.49 -0.03
CA GLY A 95 -0.90 1.56 0.47
C GLY A 95 -0.71 2.53 1.63
N ASP A 96 0.52 2.57 2.13
CA ASP A 96 0.97 3.31 3.31
C ASP A 96 0.68 4.81 3.19
N VAL A 97 0.85 5.40 2.01
CA VAL A 97 0.58 6.84 1.82
C VAL A 97 -0.89 7.15 2.06
N LEU A 98 -1.80 6.29 1.56
CA LEU A 98 -3.23 6.51 1.74
C LEU A 98 -3.66 6.26 3.18
N GLU A 99 -3.04 5.30 3.88
CA GLU A 99 -3.28 5.11 5.32
C GLU A 99 -2.92 6.38 6.11
N VAL A 100 -1.76 6.97 5.82
CA VAL A 100 -1.35 8.23 6.46
C VAL A 100 -2.32 9.36 6.13
N MET A 101 -2.65 9.55 4.84
CA MET A 101 -3.59 10.60 4.40
C MET A 101 -4.97 10.46 5.02
N THR A 102 -5.45 9.24 5.21
CA THR A 102 -6.77 8.96 5.80
C THR A 102 -6.75 8.92 7.33
N ASN A 103 -5.63 9.30 7.95
CA ASN A 103 -5.43 9.24 9.39
C ASN A 103 -5.76 7.86 9.99
N GLY A 104 -5.42 6.78 9.26
CA GLY A 104 -5.61 5.40 9.71
C GLY A 104 -7.02 4.82 9.54
N ILE A 105 -7.95 5.55 8.91
CA ILE A 105 -9.30 5.03 8.61
C ILE A 105 -9.22 3.86 7.65
N TYR A 106 -8.47 4.02 6.55
CA TYR A 106 -8.14 2.93 5.65
C TYR A 106 -6.73 2.43 5.96
N ARG A 107 -6.58 1.11 6.08
CA ARG A 107 -5.32 0.48 6.46
C ARG A 107 -4.62 -0.16 5.28
N SER A 108 -3.32 0.07 5.21
CA SER A 108 -2.38 -0.61 4.34
C SER A 108 -2.19 -2.04 4.83
N THR A 109 -2.54 -3.00 3.97
CA THR A 109 -2.58 -4.42 4.34
C THR A 109 -1.28 -5.11 3.96
N MET A 110 -0.66 -5.77 4.92
CA MET A 110 0.52 -6.58 4.68
C MET A 110 0.20 -7.74 3.75
N HIS A 111 1.01 -7.94 2.72
CA HIS A 111 0.81 -8.97 1.73
C HIS A 111 2.16 -9.56 1.28
N ARG A 112 2.13 -10.75 0.67
CA ARG A 112 3.29 -11.47 0.16
C ARG A 112 2.94 -12.25 -1.10
N ALA A 113 3.95 -12.67 -1.85
CA ALA A 113 3.76 -13.63 -2.94
C ALA A 113 4.48 -14.95 -2.61
N VAL A 114 3.73 -16.05 -2.59
CA VAL A 114 4.27 -17.41 -2.49
C VAL A 114 4.55 -17.97 -3.89
N VAL A 115 5.43 -18.96 -3.95
CA VAL A 115 5.76 -19.71 -5.17
C VAL A 115 5.22 -21.13 -5.07
N ASN A 116 5.22 -21.85 -6.19
CA ASN A 116 4.85 -23.26 -6.26
C ASN A 116 5.88 -24.01 -7.13
N SER A 117 5.87 -25.34 -7.10
CA SER A 117 6.85 -26.17 -7.82
C SER A 117 6.50 -26.53 -9.26
N GLN A 118 5.31 -26.14 -9.74
CA GLN A 118 4.75 -26.67 -10.99
C GLN A 118 4.71 -25.64 -12.10
N LYS A 119 4.29 -24.40 -11.81
CA LYS A 119 3.95 -23.41 -12.83
C LYS A 119 4.35 -22.00 -12.43
N GLU A 120 4.81 -21.23 -13.40
CA GLU A 120 5.14 -19.83 -13.24
C GLU A 120 3.90 -18.99 -12.94
N ARG A 121 4.07 -17.95 -12.12
CA ARG A 121 3.04 -16.93 -11.90
C ARG A 121 3.48 -15.60 -12.51
N LEU A 122 2.56 -14.94 -13.20
CA LEU A 122 2.78 -13.62 -13.80
C LEU A 122 1.87 -12.59 -13.13
N SER A 123 2.40 -11.40 -12.85
CA SER A 123 1.56 -10.26 -12.44
C SER A 123 2.16 -8.93 -12.84
N ILE A 124 1.30 -7.95 -13.09
CA ILE A 124 1.66 -6.57 -13.41
C ILE A 124 1.04 -5.69 -12.32
N ALA A 125 1.88 -5.10 -11.48
CA ALA A 125 1.44 -4.20 -10.42
C ALA A 125 1.68 -2.75 -10.87
N THR A 126 0.62 -1.94 -10.86
CA THR A 126 0.70 -0.50 -11.13
C THR A 126 0.51 0.26 -9.81
N PHE A 127 1.50 1.04 -9.42
CA PHE A 127 1.50 1.82 -8.18
C PHE A 127 1.22 3.29 -8.48
N TYR A 128 0.35 3.89 -7.67
CA TYR A 128 0.01 5.30 -7.70
C TYR A 128 0.35 5.95 -6.37
N GLY A 129 1.06 7.07 -6.42
CA GLY A 129 1.46 7.82 -5.24
C GLY A 129 1.51 9.33 -5.50
N PRO A 130 1.89 10.10 -4.47
CA PRO A 130 1.99 11.56 -4.58
C PRO A 130 3.18 11.96 -5.45
N GLY A 131 3.17 13.21 -5.93
CA GLY A 131 4.33 13.82 -6.59
C GLY A 131 5.52 14.03 -5.64
N TRP A 132 6.74 13.99 -6.17
CA TRP A 132 7.99 14.02 -5.38
C TRP A 132 8.20 15.27 -4.52
N SER A 133 7.68 16.42 -4.95
CA SER A 133 7.81 17.70 -4.24
C SER A 133 6.77 17.91 -3.13
N GLY A 134 5.89 16.94 -2.90
CA GLY A 134 4.80 17.04 -1.93
C GLY A 134 5.17 16.58 -0.52
N ASN A 135 4.17 16.64 0.36
CA ASN A 135 4.22 16.08 1.71
C ASN A 135 3.17 14.97 1.86
N ILE A 136 3.46 13.98 2.69
CA ILE A 136 2.55 12.92 3.12
C ILE A 136 2.19 13.19 4.58
N GLY A 137 0.91 13.38 4.86
CA GLY A 137 0.40 13.60 6.21
C GLY A 137 -1.12 13.42 6.27
N PRO A 138 -1.71 13.34 7.48
CA PRO A 138 -3.15 13.24 7.65
C PRO A 138 -3.89 14.41 7.00
N ALA A 139 -4.96 14.13 6.26
CA ALA A 139 -5.82 15.17 5.71
C ALA A 139 -6.45 15.98 6.87
N PRO A 140 -6.35 17.32 6.87
CA PRO A 140 -6.80 18.14 8.00
C PRO A 140 -8.25 17.90 8.43
N ILE A 141 -9.14 17.68 7.47
CA ILE A 141 -10.57 17.38 7.71
C ILE A 141 -10.80 16.08 8.49
N LEU A 142 -9.83 15.15 8.48
CA LEU A 142 -9.89 13.86 9.17
C LEU A 142 -9.19 13.87 10.55
N VAL A 143 -8.68 15.03 10.96
CA VAL A 143 -8.07 15.25 12.28
C VAL A 143 -9.04 16.08 13.11
N THR A 144 -9.63 15.46 14.12
CA THR A 144 -10.60 16.10 15.04
C THR A 144 -10.17 15.88 16.50
N PRO A 145 -10.77 16.56 17.49
CA PRO A 145 -10.52 16.26 18.90
C PRO A 145 -10.77 14.78 19.27
N GLU A 146 -11.76 14.14 18.65
CA GLU A 146 -12.11 12.71 18.86
C GLU A 146 -11.21 11.76 18.07
N ARG A 147 -10.61 12.23 16.97
CA ARG A 147 -9.65 11.51 16.15
C ARG A 147 -8.40 12.35 15.94
N PRO A 148 -7.50 12.43 16.93
CA PRO A 148 -6.26 13.18 16.80
C PRO A 148 -5.38 12.58 15.68
N ALA A 149 -4.38 13.34 15.24
CA ALA A 149 -3.43 12.87 14.24
C ALA A 149 -2.69 11.62 14.76
N LEU A 150 -2.75 10.53 13.99
CA LEU A 150 -2.05 9.29 14.28
C LEU A 150 -0.66 9.24 13.63
N PHE A 151 -0.40 10.08 12.64
CA PHE A 151 0.82 10.09 11.86
C PHE A 151 1.40 11.50 11.77
N LYS A 152 2.74 11.57 11.76
CA LYS A 152 3.49 12.79 11.44
C LYS A 152 3.43 13.08 9.94
N THR A 153 3.58 14.36 9.58
CA THR A 153 3.80 14.78 8.20
C THR A 153 5.27 14.64 7.82
N ILE A 154 5.56 14.15 6.61
CA ILE A 154 6.91 13.96 6.07
C ILE A 154 6.95 14.34 4.58
N GLY A 155 8.09 14.83 4.08
CA GLY A 155 8.30 15.03 2.65
C GLY A 155 8.27 13.71 1.88
N VAL A 156 7.72 13.70 0.66
CA VAL A 156 7.60 12.48 -0.17
C VAL A 156 8.97 11.87 -0.46
N GLU A 157 9.99 12.69 -0.73
CA GLU A 157 11.35 12.22 -0.95
C GLU A 157 11.93 11.49 0.28
N ASP A 158 11.79 12.09 1.47
CA ASP A 158 12.29 11.51 2.71
C ASP A 158 11.54 10.23 3.11
N PHE A 159 10.23 10.19 2.84
CA PHE A 159 9.42 8.99 3.00
C PHE A 159 9.98 7.84 2.16
N TYR A 160 10.22 8.04 0.86
CA TYR A 160 10.72 6.98 -0.01
C TYR A 160 12.17 6.61 0.26
N LYS A 161 13.03 7.56 0.66
CA LYS A 161 14.40 7.27 1.14
C LYS A 161 14.36 6.32 2.35
N GLY A 162 13.46 6.55 3.30
CA GLY A 162 13.29 5.70 4.47
C GLY A 162 12.64 4.36 4.16
N TYR A 163 11.54 4.36 3.39
CA TYR A 163 10.80 3.15 3.02
C TYR A 163 11.67 2.16 2.22
N LEU A 164 12.52 2.66 1.31
CA LEU A 164 13.43 1.86 0.50
C LEU A 164 14.77 1.57 1.18
N SER A 165 14.97 2.00 2.42
CA SER A 165 16.22 1.78 3.15
C SER A 165 16.45 0.30 3.45
N PRO A 166 17.72 -0.16 3.56
CA PRO A 166 18.03 -1.57 3.89
C PRO A 166 17.44 -2.05 5.23
N GLN A 167 17.15 -1.13 6.15
CA GLN A 167 16.51 -1.42 7.44
C GLN A 167 15.05 -1.87 7.26
N HIS A 168 14.40 -1.44 6.17
CA HIS A 168 12.98 -1.70 5.92
C HIS A 168 12.75 -2.65 4.74
N LEU A 169 13.54 -2.52 3.67
CA LEU A 169 13.34 -3.24 2.43
C LEU A 169 13.38 -4.76 2.64
N GLY A 170 12.30 -5.44 2.20
CA GLY A 170 12.18 -6.89 2.31
C GLY A 170 12.01 -7.43 3.73
N LYS A 171 11.79 -6.56 4.73
CA LYS A 171 11.46 -6.95 6.10
C LYS A 171 9.94 -6.99 6.30
N PRO A 172 9.42 -7.91 7.12
CA PRO A 172 7.98 -8.03 7.39
C PRO A 172 7.52 -6.97 8.41
N LYS A 173 7.75 -5.70 8.12
CA LYS A 173 7.43 -4.55 8.96
C LYS A 173 6.68 -3.49 8.15
N SER A 174 6.03 -2.55 8.82
CA SER A 174 5.35 -1.42 8.20
C SER A 174 6.10 -0.14 8.52
N TYR A 175 6.56 0.58 7.49
CA TYR A 175 7.42 1.75 7.65
C TYR A 175 6.70 2.85 8.41
N ILE A 176 5.43 3.09 8.08
CA ILE A 176 4.61 4.12 8.71
C ILE A 176 4.36 3.84 10.19
N ASN A 177 4.27 2.58 10.59
CA ASN A 177 4.07 2.20 11.99
C ASN A 177 5.36 2.39 12.81
N ASP A 178 6.52 2.12 12.21
CA ASP A 178 7.82 2.25 12.87
C ASP A 178 8.29 3.71 12.97
N VAL A 179 8.00 4.54 11.96
CA VAL A 179 8.64 5.86 11.79
C VAL A 179 7.67 7.03 11.91
N LEU A 180 6.48 6.93 11.31
CA LEU A 180 5.55 8.06 11.22
C LEU A 180 4.51 8.07 12.32
N ARG A 181 4.16 6.91 12.88
CA ARG A 181 3.10 6.81 13.89
C ARG A 181 3.48 7.60 15.14
N ILE A 182 2.57 8.46 15.58
CA ILE A 182 2.72 9.24 16.80
C ILE A 182 2.47 8.28 17.97
N GLN A 183 3.51 8.04 18.77
CA GLN A 183 3.36 7.32 20.03
C GLN A 183 2.73 8.29 21.04
N ASN A 184 1.44 8.11 21.31
CA ASN A 184 0.83 8.78 22.45
C ASN A 184 1.48 8.20 23.70
N GLY A 185 2.36 8.98 24.34
CA GLY A 185 2.92 8.64 25.64
C GLY A 185 1.78 8.26 26.59
N HIS A 186 2.03 7.27 27.44
CA HIS A 186 1.13 6.90 28.53
C HIS A 186 0.62 8.18 29.21
N VAL A 187 -0.65 8.49 29.06
CA VAL A 187 -1.35 9.32 30.04
C VAL A 187 -1.38 8.44 31.28
N LYS A 188 -0.37 8.61 32.14
CA LYS A 188 -0.45 8.12 33.52
C LYS A 188 -1.63 8.87 34.13
N GLY A 189 -2.73 8.16 34.34
CA GLY A 189 -3.73 8.56 35.32
C GLY A 189 -3.15 8.50 36.73
#